data_AF-R1BKV6-F1
#
_entry.id   AF-R1BKV6-F1
#
_cell.length_a   1.000
_cell.length_b   1.000
_cell.length_c   1.000
_cell.angle_alpha   90.00
_cell.angle_beta   90.00
_cell.angle_gamma   90.00
#
_symmetry.space_group_name_H-M   'P 1'
#
loop_
_entity.id
_entity.type
_entity.pdbx_description
1 polymer ?
#
loop_
_entity_poly.entity_id
_entity_poly.type
_entity_poly.pdbx_seq_one_letter_code
_entity_poly.pdbx_strand_id
1 'polypeptide(L)'
;MGGQATAFSAARNSSSHNISAAVLLHPFTHTYPALRVPFLVFTGTAEDTAPPAWSKALFDAPGAWPVRGLVNKVGATHHEPQSGTDYNPRLAYFAAAWLKLYLTRTPRGSGLDFEAAIFGNSTGSLCGGGDGKVLDCELRRG
;
A
#
# COMPACT_ATOMS: atom_id res chain seq x y z
N MET A 1 6.26 12.73 -4.43
CA MET A 1 5.23 13.51 -3.69
C MET A 1 3.77 13.03 -3.88
N GLY A 2 3.41 12.26 -4.91
CA GLY A 2 2.03 11.77 -5.10
C GLY A 2 1.46 11.01 -3.89
N GLY A 3 2.26 10.16 -3.23
CA GLY A 3 1.85 9.44 -2.03
C GLY A 3 1.45 10.33 -0.85
N GLN A 4 2.06 11.51 -0.68
CA GLN A 4 1.62 12.48 0.33
C GLN A 4 0.24 13.06 -0.01
N ALA A 5 0.01 13.44 -1.26
CA ALA A 5 -1.30 13.95 -1.68
C ALA A 5 -2.40 12.89 -1.45
N THR A 6 -2.09 11.61 -1.69
CA THR A 6 -2.97 10.49 -1.35
C THR A 6 -3.23 10.41 0.16
N ALA A 7 -2.18 10.47 0.99
CA ALA A 7 -2.32 10.42 2.45
C ALA A 7 -3.25 11.53 2.98
N PHE A 8 -3.03 12.77 2.54
CA PHE A 8 -3.83 13.91 2.97
C PHE A 8 -5.26 13.84 2.45
N SER A 9 -5.46 13.47 1.19
CA SER A 9 -6.80 13.28 0.62
C SER A 9 -7.59 12.21 1.39
N ALA A 10 -6.96 11.06 1.66
CA ALA A 10 -7.56 9.95 2.39
C ALA A 10 -7.83 10.26 3.88
N ALA A 11 -7.05 11.16 4.49
CA ALA A 11 -7.22 11.55 5.87
C ALA A 11 -8.23 12.69 6.08
N ARG A 12 -8.28 13.66 5.15
CA ARG A 12 -9.02 14.93 5.33
C ARG A 12 -10.22 15.09 4.40
N ASN A 13 -10.22 14.44 3.25
CA ASN A 13 -11.19 14.66 2.19
C ASN A 13 -11.95 13.38 1.78
N SER A 14 -11.81 12.29 2.53
CA SER A 14 -12.42 11.02 2.16
C SER A 14 -13.94 11.09 2.08
N SER A 15 -14.59 11.78 3.02
CA SER A 15 -16.04 12.01 3.01
C SER A 15 -16.47 12.95 1.88
N SER A 16 -15.75 14.05 1.65
CA SER A 16 -16.12 15.06 0.65
C SER A 16 -15.93 14.59 -0.80
N HIS A 17 -15.04 13.62 -1.04
CA HIS A 17 -14.77 13.08 -2.37
C HIS A 17 -15.10 11.60 -2.52
N ASN A 18 -15.82 11.02 -1.55
CA ASN A 18 -16.18 9.60 -1.55
C ASN A 18 -14.98 8.66 -1.80
N ILE A 19 -13.83 8.99 -1.21
CA ILE A 19 -12.65 8.14 -1.26
C ILE A 19 -12.93 6.96 -0.33
N SER A 20 -12.88 5.74 -0.86
CA SER A 20 -13.18 4.51 -0.12
C SER A 20 -11.97 3.60 0.08
N ALA A 21 -10.85 3.88 -0.58
CA ALA A 21 -9.60 3.15 -0.47
C ALA A 21 -8.42 4.04 -0.85
N ALA A 22 -7.23 3.74 -0.33
CA ALA A 22 -6.00 4.43 -0.71
C ALA A 22 -4.84 3.44 -0.93
N VAL A 23 -3.98 3.73 -1.90
CA VAL A 23 -2.69 3.06 -2.07
C VAL A 23 -1.61 4.13 -2.15
N LEU A 24 -0.59 4.01 -1.30
CA LEU A 24 0.50 4.95 -1.16
C LEU A 24 1.77 4.27 -1.65
N LEU A 25 2.36 4.79 -2.71
CA LEU A 25 3.57 4.25 -3.32
C LEU A 25 4.73 5.16 -2.97
N HIS A 26 5.66 4.69 -2.14
CA HIS A 26 6.84 5.41 -1.66
C HIS A 26 6.53 6.86 -1.23
N PRO A 27 5.62 7.06 -0.25
CA PRO A 27 5.11 8.38 0.10
C PRO A 27 6.17 9.27 0.75
N PHE A 28 6.64 10.27 -0.01
CA PHE A 28 7.45 11.37 0.51
C PHE A 28 6.60 12.30 1.38
N THR A 29 6.71 12.22 2.72
CA THR A 29 5.99 13.11 3.63
C THR A 29 6.70 13.33 4.96
N HIS A 30 6.41 14.48 5.58
CA HIS A 30 6.92 14.88 6.91
C HIS A 30 5.78 15.07 7.92
N THR A 31 4.56 14.66 7.56
CA THR A 31 3.38 14.76 8.41
C THR A 31 2.57 13.50 8.20
N TYR A 32 2.19 12.85 9.31
CA TYR A 32 1.63 11.50 9.29
C TYR A 32 0.17 11.52 9.75
N PRO A 33 -0.77 12.05 8.93
CA PRO A 33 -2.16 12.08 9.33
C PRO A 33 -2.74 10.67 9.41
N ALA A 34 -3.70 10.47 10.31
CA ALA A 34 -4.45 9.23 10.38
C ALA A 34 -5.40 9.11 9.17
N LEU A 35 -5.12 8.16 8.27
CA LEU A 35 -5.98 7.87 7.12
C LEU A 35 -7.32 7.29 7.60
N ARG A 36 -8.42 7.70 6.96
CA ARG A 36 -9.80 7.39 7.38
C ARG A 36 -10.50 6.37 6.48
N VAL A 37 -9.73 5.64 5.67
CA VAL A 37 -10.21 4.63 4.72
C VAL A 37 -9.23 3.45 4.74
N PRO A 38 -9.62 2.25 4.27
CA PRO A 38 -8.67 1.17 4.05
C PRO A 38 -7.49 1.61 3.18
N PHE A 39 -6.27 1.45 3.69
CA PHE A 39 -5.07 1.90 2.97
C PHE A 39 -3.94 0.88 2.95
N LEU A 40 -3.17 0.88 1.87
CA LEU A 40 -1.97 0.06 1.70
C LEU A 40 -0.77 0.96 1.36
N VAL A 41 0.32 0.83 2.11
CA VAL A 41 1.55 1.62 1.93
C VAL A 41 2.68 0.72 1.45
N PHE A 42 3.30 1.08 0.34
CA PHE A 42 4.50 0.43 -0.21
C PHE A 42 5.72 1.33 -0.02
N THR A 43 6.84 0.73 0.40
CA THR A 43 8.16 1.35 0.51
C THR A 43 9.25 0.30 0.28
N GLY A 44 10.51 0.70 0.32
CA GLY A 44 11.64 -0.18 0.01
C GLY A 44 12.86 0.03 0.89
N THR A 45 13.66 -1.01 1.09
CA THR A 45 14.85 -0.91 1.95
C THR A 45 15.99 -0.12 1.30
N ALA A 46 15.96 0.08 -0.02
CA ALA A 46 16.92 0.89 -0.76
C ALA A 46 16.35 2.28 -1.06
N GLU A 47 15.31 2.69 -0.33
CA GLU A 47 14.70 4.00 -0.51
C GLU A 47 15.49 5.09 0.23
N ASP A 48 16.03 6.06 -0.50
CA ASP A 48 16.81 7.19 0.01
C ASP A 48 16.06 8.53 -0.04
N THR A 49 14.98 8.61 -0.81
CA THR A 49 14.24 9.86 -1.04
C THR A 49 13.10 10.04 -0.04
N ALA A 50 12.38 8.97 0.27
CA ALA A 50 11.30 8.84 1.23
C ALA A 50 11.54 7.59 2.10
N PRO A 51 12.39 7.71 3.13
CA PRO A 51 12.83 6.58 3.94
C PRO A 51 11.68 5.74 4.50
N PRO A 52 11.83 4.41 4.64
CA PRO A 52 10.77 3.50 5.11
C PRO A 52 10.11 3.90 6.44
N ALA A 53 10.86 4.57 7.32
CA ALA A 53 10.34 5.08 8.58
C ALA A 53 9.14 6.04 8.40
N TRP A 54 9.07 6.79 7.30
CA TRP A 54 7.96 7.70 7.01
C TRP A 54 6.69 6.92 6.64
N SER A 55 6.84 5.84 5.87
CA SER A 55 5.75 4.91 5.55
C SER A 55 5.25 4.18 6.80
N LYS A 56 6.16 3.76 7.69
CA LYS A 56 5.80 3.17 8.99
C LYS A 56 5.04 4.16 9.86
N ALA A 57 5.47 5.41 9.92
CA ALA A 57 4.80 6.46 10.69
C ALA A 57 3.38 6.76 10.17
N LEU A 58 3.14 6.73 8.85
CA LEU A 58 1.79 6.78 8.27
C LEU A 58 0.94 5.57 8.68
N PHE A 59 1.52 4.37 8.63
CA PHE A 59 0.84 3.13 8.98
C PHE A 59 0.44 3.07 10.47
N ASP A 60 1.31 3.58 11.35
CA ASP A 60 1.11 3.58 12.81
C ASP A 60 0.37 4.82 13.33
N ALA A 61 0.01 5.76 12.46
CA ALA A 61 -0.60 7.03 12.87
C ALA A 61 -1.78 6.81 13.84
N PRO A 62 -1.81 7.46 15.02
CA PRO A 62 -2.87 7.26 16.00
C PRO A 62 -4.27 7.51 15.42
N GLY A 63 -5.15 6.51 15.52
CA GLY A 63 -6.50 6.57 14.96
C GLY A 63 -6.58 6.31 13.45
N ALA A 64 -5.50 5.79 12.83
CA ALA A 64 -5.54 5.28 11.47
C ALA A 64 -6.56 4.13 11.33
N TRP A 65 -7.15 4.03 10.14
CA TRP A 65 -8.18 3.04 9.83
C TRP A 65 -7.74 1.61 10.20
N PRO A 66 -8.63 0.78 10.80
CA PRO A 66 -8.26 -0.55 11.30
C PRO A 66 -7.81 -1.50 10.20
N VAL A 67 -8.40 -1.40 9.01
CA VAL A 67 -7.99 -2.17 7.83
C VAL A 67 -6.85 -1.45 7.11
N ARG A 68 -5.63 -1.97 7.22
CA ARG A 68 -4.46 -1.32 6.61
C ARG A 68 -3.31 -2.27 6.34
N GLY A 69 -2.40 -1.87 5.46
CA GLY A 69 -1.19 -2.63 5.16
C GLY A 69 0.06 -1.77 5.02
N LEU A 70 1.20 -2.35 5.36
CA LEU A 70 2.54 -1.83 5.09
C LEU A 70 3.38 -2.93 4.44
N VAL A 71 4.08 -2.58 3.36
CA VAL A 71 5.02 -3.46 2.65
C VAL A 71 6.34 -2.72 2.51
N ASN A 72 7.39 -3.26 3.13
CA ASN A 72 8.76 -2.77 3.03
C ASN A 72 9.59 -3.79 2.24
N LYS A 73 9.76 -3.55 0.94
CA LYS A 73 10.38 -4.51 0.03
C LYS A 73 11.91 -4.39 0.02
N VAL A 74 12.60 -5.53 0.07
CA VAL A 74 14.06 -5.56 0.00
C VAL A 74 14.54 -5.08 -1.37
N GLY A 75 15.42 -4.08 -1.37
CA GLY A 75 16.09 -3.55 -2.56
C GLY A 75 15.24 -2.60 -3.42
N ALA A 76 13.98 -2.36 -3.07
CA ALA A 76 13.15 -1.38 -3.79
C ALA A 76 13.63 0.06 -3.51
N THR A 77 13.74 0.86 -4.58
CA THR A 77 14.14 2.28 -4.58
C THR A 77 12.90 3.18 -4.71
N HIS A 78 13.07 4.51 -4.60
CA HIS A 78 11.98 5.47 -4.87
C HIS A 78 11.29 5.27 -6.23
N HIS A 79 12.06 4.76 -7.19
CA HIS A 79 11.66 4.66 -8.58
C HIS A 79 10.94 3.36 -8.91
N GLU A 80 10.81 2.42 -7.96
CA GLU A 80 10.11 1.14 -8.17
C GLU A 80 8.71 1.28 -8.81
N PRO A 81 7.86 2.26 -8.42
CA PRO A 81 6.54 2.40 -9.02
C PRO A 81 6.55 2.99 -10.43
N GLN A 82 7.69 3.51 -10.89
CA GLN A 82 7.85 4.20 -12.16
C GLN A 82 8.28 3.23 -13.26
N SER A 83 8.21 3.67 -14.52
CA SER A 83 8.78 2.91 -15.64
C SER A 83 10.31 2.92 -15.61
N GLY A 84 10.94 1.83 -16.05
CA GLY A 84 12.40 1.75 -16.17
C GLY A 84 12.94 0.42 -15.68
N THR A 85 14.23 0.39 -15.35
CA THR A 85 14.92 -0.80 -14.83
C THR A 85 14.40 -1.24 -13.47
N ASP A 86 13.89 -0.30 -12.68
CA ASP A 86 13.47 -0.53 -11.29
C ASP A 86 11.99 -0.92 -11.21
N TYR A 87 11.27 -0.88 -12.33
CA TYR A 87 9.83 -1.09 -12.37
C TYR A 87 9.44 -2.47 -11.84
N ASN A 88 8.54 -2.48 -10.87
CA ASN A 88 7.95 -3.71 -10.35
C ASN A 88 6.49 -3.90 -10.80
N PRO A 89 6.21 -4.81 -11.75
CA PRO A 89 4.83 -5.08 -12.18
C PRO A 89 3.97 -5.76 -11.10
N ARG A 90 4.58 -6.41 -10.09
CA ARG A 90 3.85 -7.04 -8.99
C ARG A 90 3.25 -6.01 -8.03
N LEU A 91 3.95 -4.90 -7.78
CA LEU A 91 3.42 -3.78 -7.00
C LEU A 91 2.14 -3.23 -7.64
N ALA A 92 2.11 -3.09 -8.97
CA ALA A 92 0.90 -2.67 -9.69
C ALA A 92 -0.27 -3.66 -9.52
N TYR A 93 0.01 -4.96 -9.56
CA TYR A 93 -0.99 -6.01 -9.31
C TYR A 93 -1.59 -5.91 -7.90
N PHE A 94 -0.76 -5.78 -6.86
CA PHE A 94 -1.26 -5.70 -5.47
C PHE A 94 -1.95 -4.37 -5.16
N ALA A 95 -1.49 -3.26 -5.76
CA ALA A 95 -2.21 -2.00 -5.71
C ALA A 95 -3.62 -2.15 -6.31
N ALA A 96 -3.74 -2.80 -7.48
CA ALA A 96 -5.03 -3.07 -8.10
C ALA A 96 -5.89 -4.02 -7.27
N ALA A 97 -5.31 -5.07 -6.68
CA ALA A 97 -6.01 -6.01 -5.81
C ALA A 97 -6.60 -5.31 -4.57
N TRP A 98 -5.85 -4.41 -3.93
CA TRP A 98 -6.35 -3.59 -2.83
C TRP A 98 -7.56 -2.75 -3.25
N LEU A 99 -7.47 -2.09 -4.40
CA LEU A 99 -8.59 -1.30 -4.94
C LEU A 99 -9.79 -2.18 -5.31
N LYS A 100 -9.58 -3.39 -5.85
CA LYS A 100 -10.68 -4.33 -6.11
C LYS A 100 -11.43 -4.69 -4.83
N LEU A 101 -10.73 -4.89 -3.71
CA LEU A 101 -11.36 -5.21 -2.43
C LEU A 101 -12.18 -4.04 -1.86
N TYR A 102 -11.65 -2.82 -1.88
CA TYR A 102 -12.24 -1.72 -1.11
C TYR A 102 -12.95 -0.65 -1.95
N LEU A 103 -12.56 -0.48 -3.22
CA LEU A 103 -13.25 0.42 -4.14
C LEU A 103 -14.42 -0.29 -4.84
N THR A 104 -14.17 -1.44 -5.48
CA THR A 104 -15.20 -2.14 -6.26
C THR A 104 -15.87 -3.29 -5.51
N ARG A 105 -15.42 -3.61 -4.29
CA ARG A 105 -15.95 -4.69 -3.45
C ARG A 105 -16.02 -6.03 -4.19
N THR A 106 -14.99 -6.32 -4.96
CA THR A 106 -14.87 -7.50 -5.80
C THR A 106 -13.73 -8.38 -5.27
N PRO A 107 -13.96 -9.22 -4.25
CA PRO A 107 -12.91 -10.07 -3.69
C PRO A 107 -12.43 -11.14 -4.66
N ARG A 108 -13.30 -11.57 -5.59
CA ARG A 108 -12.99 -12.52 -6.66
C ARG A 108 -13.56 -12.03 -7.98
N GLY A 109 -12.81 -12.16 -9.07
CA GLY A 109 -13.25 -11.75 -10.40
C GLY A 109 -12.22 -12.05 -11.49
N SER A 110 -12.68 -12.30 -12.72
CA SER A 110 -11.81 -12.63 -13.87
C SER A 110 -10.84 -13.79 -13.61
N GLY A 111 -11.28 -14.79 -12.84
CA GLY A 111 -10.44 -15.94 -12.44
C GLY A 111 -9.39 -15.63 -11.36
N LEU A 112 -9.40 -14.44 -10.78
CA LEU A 112 -8.48 -14.01 -9.72
C LEU A 112 -9.18 -13.95 -8.37
N ASP A 113 -8.47 -14.33 -7.31
CA ASP A 113 -8.87 -14.13 -5.92
C ASP A 113 -7.99 -13.02 -5.31
N PHE A 114 -8.52 -11.79 -5.30
CA PHE A 114 -7.81 -10.61 -4.79
C PHE A 114 -7.69 -10.63 -3.26
N GLU A 115 -8.62 -11.29 -2.58
CA GLU A 115 -8.57 -11.45 -1.14
C GLU A 115 -7.43 -12.39 -0.75
N ALA A 116 -7.28 -13.53 -1.45
CA ALA A 116 -6.13 -14.42 -1.29
C ALA A 116 -4.82 -13.77 -1.74
N ALA A 117 -4.85 -12.90 -2.75
CA ALA A 117 -3.68 -12.15 -3.16
C ALA A 117 -3.19 -11.20 -2.06
N ILE A 118 -4.08 -10.47 -1.38
CA ILE A 118 -3.69 -9.53 -0.32
C ILE A 118 -3.44 -10.25 1.00
N PHE A 119 -4.40 -11.05 1.47
CA PHE A 119 -4.42 -11.60 2.84
C PHE A 119 -4.13 -13.11 2.92
N GLY A 120 -3.82 -13.77 1.80
CA GLY A 120 -3.44 -15.16 1.79
C GLY A 120 -2.07 -15.41 2.42
N ASN A 121 -1.69 -16.68 2.48
CA ASN A 121 -0.41 -17.16 3.01
C ASN A 121 0.41 -17.95 1.97
N SER A 122 -0.04 -18.01 0.72
CA SER A 122 0.68 -18.69 -0.36
C SER A 122 1.88 -17.84 -0.81
N THR A 123 2.83 -18.44 -1.51
CA THR A 123 3.97 -17.72 -2.11
C THR A 123 3.56 -16.66 -3.14
N GLY A 124 2.32 -16.72 -3.63
CA GLY A 124 1.74 -15.71 -4.53
C GLY A 124 1.01 -14.57 -3.81
N SER A 125 0.82 -14.65 -2.50
CA SER A 125 0.21 -13.59 -1.70
C SER A 125 1.20 -12.47 -1.37
N LEU A 126 0.70 -11.29 -1.06
CA LEU A 126 1.48 -10.08 -0.86
C LEU A 126 2.61 -10.28 0.16
N CYS A 127 2.27 -10.66 1.40
CA CYS A 127 3.26 -10.94 2.43
C CYS A 127 3.90 -12.33 2.31
N GLY A 128 3.36 -13.22 1.47
CA GLY A 128 3.96 -14.53 1.19
C GLY A 128 5.11 -14.49 0.17
N GLY A 129 5.46 -13.32 -0.36
CA GLY A 129 6.55 -13.14 -1.31
C GLY A 129 6.10 -12.91 -2.76
N GLY A 130 4.79 -12.73 -3.00
CA GLY A 130 4.24 -12.48 -4.33
C GLY A 130 4.71 -11.16 -4.94
N ASP A 131 5.11 -10.20 -4.10
CA ASP A 131 5.74 -8.93 -4.50
C ASP A 131 7.28 -8.98 -4.50
N GLY A 132 7.86 -10.16 -4.25
CA GLY A 132 9.27 -10.37 -4.00
C GLY A 132 9.61 -10.42 -2.51
N LYS A 133 10.91 -10.41 -2.20
CA LYS A 133 11.40 -10.50 -0.82
C LYS A 133 11.05 -9.21 -0.06
N VAL A 134 10.32 -9.35 1.04
CA VAL A 134 9.96 -8.25 1.94
C VAL A 134 10.78 -8.33 3.22
N LEU A 135 11.19 -7.18 3.75
CA LEU A 135 11.80 -7.08 5.07
C LEU A 135 10.70 -7.05 6.15
N ASP A 136 9.71 -6.18 5.95
CA ASP A 136 8.55 -6.05 6.81
C ASP A 136 7.28 -6.10 5.95
N CYS A 137 6.29 -6.88 6.39
CA CYS A 137 4.98 -6.90 5.78
C CYS A 137 3.93 -7.07 6.87
N GLU A 138 3.10 -6.04 7.07
CA GLU A 138 2.07 -6.03 8.09
C GLU A 138 0.71 -5.77 7.45
N LEU A 139 -0.25 -6.66 7.69
CA LEU A 139 -1.63 -6.54 7.21
C LEU A 139 -2.58 -6.63 8.39
N ARG A 140 -3.47 -5.64 8.50
CA ARG A 140 -4.53 -5.62 9.51
C ARG A 140 -5.88 -5.75 8.83
N ARG A 141 -6.68 -6.68 9.33
CA ARG A 141 -8.08 -6.91 8.97
C ARG A 141 -8.86 -6.50 10.21
N GLY A 142 -9.62 -5.41 10.12
CA GLY A 142 -10.36 -4.82 11.25
C GLY A 142 -11.41 -5.76 11.82
#